data_AF-A0AA89LTQ5-F1
#
_entry.id   AF-A0AA89LTQ5-F1
#
_cell.length_a   1.000
_cell.length_b   1.000
_cell.length_c   1.000
_cell.angle_alpha   90.00
_cell.angle_beta   90.00
_cell.angle_gamma   90.00
#
_symmetry.space_group_name_H-M   'P 1'
#
loop_
_entity.id
_entity.type
_entity.pdbx_description
1 polymer ?
#
loop_
_entity_poly.entity_id
_entity_poly.type
_entity_poly.pdbx_seq_one_letter_code
_entity_poly.pdbx_strand_id
1 'polypeptide(L)'
;MKRSHHSGAQKRTYNVRGCRVSEPIGAPWGGGCRIVEWVGGDGRIARRVAAVNVTEAEVYAMIRRPLEGRRYLMVDDEQMPRDTLPRR
;
A
#
# COMPACT_ATOMS: atom_id res chain seq x y z
N MET A 1 -3.40 23.11 29.63
CA MET A 1 -3.31 23.58 28.22
C MET A 1 -2.84 22.42 27.34
N LYS A 2 -3.74 21.81 26.55
CA LYS A 2 -3.37 20.75 25.61
C LYS A 2 -3.01 21.39 24.27
N ARG A 3 -1.75 21.30 23.87
CA ARG A 3 -1.28 21.78 22.55
C ARG A 3 -1.76 20.80 21.49
N SER A 4 -2.77 21.18 20.73
CA SER A 4 -3.16 20.54 19.49
C SER A 4 -2.12 20.86 18.43
N HIS A 5 -1.24 19.90 18.12
CA HIS A 5 -0.35 19.99 16.98
C HIS A 5 -1.18 19.80 15.69
N HIS A 6 -1.65 20.90 15.11
CA HIS A 6 -2.00 20.93 13.69
C HIS A 6 -0.71 20.82 12.88
N SER A 7 -0.28 19.59 12.60
CA SER A 7 0.69 19.35 11.55
C SER A 7 -0.01 19.66 10.22
N GLY A 8 0.23 20.86 9.69
CA GLY A 8 -0.17 21.20 8.33
C GLY A 8 0.23 20.06 7.40
N ALA A 9 -0.71 19.60 6.58
CA ALA A 9 -0.51 18.52 5.64
C ALA A 9 0.48 18.96 4.56
N GLN A 10 1.77 18.98 4.90
CA GLN A 10 2.84 18.94 3.93
C GLN A 10 2.48 17.82 2.96
N LYS A 11 2.47 18.14 1.67
CA LYS A 11 2.25 17.19 0.57
C LYS A 11 3.38 16.16 0.67
N ARG A 12 3.22 15.15 1.54
CA ARG A 12 4.20 14.09 1.73
C ARG A 12 4.30 13.39 0.40
N THR A 13 5.44 13.57 -0.25
CA THR A 13 5.82 12.75 -1.39
C THR A 13 5.97 11.33 -0.86
N TYR A 14 5.05 10.46 -1.27
CA TYR A 14 5.14 9.06 -0.91
C TYR A 14 6.07 8.39 -1.91
N ASN A 15 7.31 8.14 -1.50
CA ASN A 15 8.31 7.50 -2.36
C ASN A 15 7.97 6.03 -2.51
N VAL A 16 7.51 5.65 -3.71
CA VAL A 16 7.23 4.26 -4.09
C VAL A 16 8.43 3.73 -4.87
N ARG A 17 8.96 2.58 -4.46
CA ARG A 17 10.05 1.90 -5.19
C ARG A 17 9.56 0.95 -6.27
N GLY A 18 8.31 0.52 -6.17
CA GLY A 18 7.61 -0.29 -7.16
C GLY A 18 6.14 -0.41 -6.80
N CYS A 19 5.29 -0.53 -7.81
CA CYS A 19 3.86 -0.75 -7.68
C CYS A 19 3.43 -1.81 -8.70
N ARG A 20 2.55 -2.72 -8.29
CA ARG A 20 1.92 -3.71 -9.15
C ARG A 20 0.42 -3.74 -8.88
N VAL A 21 -0.34 -3.94 -9.95
CA VAL A 21 -1.76 -4.30 -9.88
C VAL A 21 -1.90 -5.71 -10.42
N SER A 22 -2.53 -6.61 -9.68
CA SER A 22 -2.73 -8.00 -10.10
C SER A 22 -3.61 -8.10 -11.36
N GLU A 23 -3.65 -9.29 -11.96
CA GLU A 23 -4.79 -9.65 -12.83
C GLU A 23 -6.10 -9.61 -12.02
N PRO A 24 -7.26 -9.46 -12.68
CA PRO A 24 -8.56 -9.62 -12.03
C PRO A 24 -8.68 -10.95 -11.30
N ILE A 25 -9.06 -10.90 -10.03
CA ILE A 25 -9.38 -12.07 -9.21
C ILE A 25 -10.90 -12.17 -9.14
N GLY A 26 -11.46 -13.16 -9.83
CA GLY A 26 -12.90 -13.45 -9.79
C GLY A 26 -13.27 -14.24 -8.54
N ALA A 27 -14.43 -13.94 -7.95
CA ALA A 27 -15.02 -14.74 -6.88
C ALA A 27 -16.12 -15.66 -7.43
N PRO A 28 -16.26 -16.92 -6.95
CA PRO A 28 -17.22 -17.87 -7.49
C PRO A 28 -18.68 -17.52 -7.19
N TRP A 29 -18.94 -16.58 -6.28
CA TRP A 29 -20.28 -16.06 -5.93
C TRP A 29 -20.60 -14.70 -6.57
N GLY A 30 -19.82 -14.27 -7.56
CA GLY A 30 -20.03 -13.01 -8.27
C GLY A 30 -19.21 -11.85 -7.71
N GLY A 31 -18.85 -10.92 -8.59
CA GLY A 31 -17.91 -9.83 -8.31
C GLY A 31 -16.46 -10.25 -8.51
N GLY A 32 -15.56 -9.33 -8.16
CA GLY A 32 -14.13 -9.56 -8.25
C GLY A 32 -13.35 -8.37 -7.70
N CYS A 33 -12.04 -8.54 -7.61
CA CYS A 33 -11.15 -7.47 -7.18
C CYS A 33 -9.81 -7.54 -7.89
N ARG A 34 -8.98 -6.53 -7.64
CA ARG A 34 -7.55 -6.55 -7.93
C ARG A 34 -6.80 -6.24 -6.66
N ILE A 35 -5.58 -6.75 -6.56
CA ILE A 35 -4.67 -6.42 -5.47
C ILE A 35 -3.69 -5.39 -6.00
N VAL A 36 -3.69 -4.22 -5.36
CA VAL A 36 -2.66 -3.20 -5.53
C VAL A 36 -1.61 -3.45 -4.45
N GLU A 37 -0.38 -3.70 -4.87
CA GLU A 37 0.75 -3.87 -3.95
C GLU A 37 1.91 -2.96 -4.33
N TRP A 38 2.57 -2.40 -3.32
CA TRP A 38 3.67 -1.46 -3.53
C TRP A 38 4.72 -1.56 -2.44
N VAL A 39 5.95 -1.17 -2.77
CA VAL A 39 7.04 -1.04 -1.80
C VAL A 39 7.19 0.42 -1.43
N GLY A 40 6.91 0.74 -0.16
CA GLY A 40 7.03 2.09 0.40
C GLY A 40 8.47 2.51 0.67
N GLY A 41 8.63 3.72 1.21
CA GLY A 41 9.94 4.26 1.59
C GLY A 41 10.64 3.47 2.70
N ASP A 42 9.88 2.76 3.54
CA ASP A 42 10.37 1.82 4.55
C ASP A 42 10.94 0.53 3.94
N GLY A 43 10.75 0.32 2.64
CA GLY A 43 11.19 -0.87 1.93
C GLY A 43 10.35 -2.10 2.23
N ARG A 44 9.12 -1.93 2.74
CA ARG A 44 8.19 -3.02 3.00
C ARG A 44 7.04 -3.01 2.00
N ILE A 45 6.51 -4.20 1.69
CA ILE A 45 5.31 -4.33 0.88
C ILE A 45 4.09 -3.92 1.70
N ALA A 46 3.27 -3.10 1.06
CA ALA A 46 1.92 -2.76 1.44
C ALA A 46 0.93 -3.27 0.38
N ARG A 47 -0.30 -3.57 0.78
CA ARG A 47 -1.34 -4.10 -0.11
C ARG A 47 -2.69 -3.46 0.17
N ARG A 48 -3.48 -3.25 -0.88
CA ARG A 48 -4.90 -2.88 -0.81
C ARG A 48 -5.70 -3.66 -1.85
N VAL A 49 -6.96 -3.90 -1.51
CA VAL A 49 -7.95 -4.41 -2.44
C VAL A 49 -8.54 -3.24 -3.22
N ALA A 50 -8.66 -3.42 -4.53
CA ALA A 50 -9.21 -2.46 -5.46
C ALA A 50 -10.34 -3.08 -6.28
N ALA A 51 -11.19 -2.24 -6.87
CA ALA A 51 -12.18 -2.68 -7.86
C ALA A 51 -11.49 -3.30 -9.09
N VAL A 52 -12.20 -4.17 -9.81
CA VAL A 52 -11.67 -4.82 -11.03
C VAL A 52 -11.26 -3.80 -12.09
N ASN A 53 -12.04 -2.73 -12.23
CA ASN A 53 -11.84 -1.66 -13.19
C ASN A 53 -11.09 -0.45 -12.61
N VAL A 54 -10.29 -0.66 -11.56
CA VAL A 54 -9.51 0.42 -10.93
C VAL A 54 -8.64 1.16 -11.96
N THR A 55 -8.68 2.48 -11.90
CA THR A 55 -7.86 3.37 -12.71
C THR A 55 -6.52 3.69 -12.06
N GLU A 56 -5.55 4.15 -12.84
CA GLU A 56 -4.24 4.57 -12.31
C GLU A 56 -4.37 5.70 -11.27
N ALA A 57 -5.28 6.66 -11.51
CA ALA A 57 -5.53 7.76 -10.59
C ALA A 57 -6.06 7.26 -9.23
N GLU A 58 -6.93 6.25 -9.23
CA GLU A 58 -7.43 5.61 -8.02
C GLU A 58 -6.36 4.79 -7.30
N VAL A 59 -5.50 4.08 -8.05
CA VAL A 59 -4.32 3.40 -7.50
C VAL A 59 -3.40 4.41 -6.79
N TYR A 60 -3.09 5.53 -7.45
CA TYR A 60 -2.27 6.58 -6.86
C TYR A 60 -2.91 7.17 -5.59
N ALA A 61 -4.23 7.44 -5.62
CA ALA A 61 -4.96 7.91 -4.47
C ALA A 61 -4.95 6.90 -3.31
N MET A 62 -5.04 5.60 -3.61
CA MET A 62 -4.95 4.53 -2.62
C MET A 62 -3.59 4.46 -1.94
N ILE A 63 -2.51 4.53 -2.71
CA ILE A 63 -1.13 4.45 -2.18
C ILE A 63 -0.82 5.64 -1.27
N ARG A 64 -1.35 6.83 -1.58
CA ARG A 64 -1.11 8.04 -0.78
C ARG A 64 -1.83 8.07 0.56
N ARG A 65 -2.88 7.26 0.72
CA ARG A 65 -3.60 7.18 2.00
C ARG A 65 -2.73 6.38 2.99
N PRO A 66 -2.58 6.85 4.24
CA PRO A 66 -1.94 6.06 5.29
C PRO A 66 -2.56 4.66 5.38
N LEU A 67 -1.73 3.66 5.65
CA LEU A 67 -2.24 2.33 5.98
C LEU A 67 -2.79 2.40 7.40
N GLU A 68 -4.03 1.97 7.55
CA GLU A 68 -4.65 1.82 8.86
C GLU A 68 -4.15 0.53 9.53
N GLY A 69 -4.06 0.56 10.85
CA GLY A 69 -3.62 -0.58 11.66
C GLY A 69 -2.12 -0.61 11.94
N ARG A 70 -1.75 -1.48 12.88
CA ARG A 70 -0.37 -1.69 13.30
C ARG A 70 0.20 -2.90 12.58
N ARG A 71 1.39 -2.74 12.00
CA ARG A 71 2.19 -3.89 11.55
C ARG A 71 2.81 -4.54 12.77
N TYR A 72 2.53 -5.82 12.98
CA TYR A 72 3.20 -6.63 13.98
C TYR A 72 4.37 -7.33 13.27
N LEU A 73 5.57 -7.14 13.82
CA LEU A 73 6.80 -7.74 13.34
C LEU A 73 7.45 -8.46 14.52
N MET A 74 8.02 -9.62 14.25
CA MET A 74 8.90 -10.32 15.18
C MET A 74 10.32 -9.77 15.07
N VAL A 75 11.17 -10.04 16.07
CA VAL A 75 12.54 -9.50 16.15
C VAL A 75 13.41 -9.96 14.96
N ASP A 76 13.19 -11.17 14.48
CA ASP A 76 13.81 -11.72 13.28
C ASP A 76 13.28 -11.07 11.98
N ASP A 77 12.00 -10.72 11.91
CA ASP A 77 11.42 -10.00 10.75
C ASP A 77 12.09 -8.64 10.52
N GLU A 78 12.56 -7.97 11.58
CA GLU A 78 13.24 -6.68 11.47
C GLU A 78 14.59 -6.79 10.74
N GLN A 79 15.24 -7.95 10.81
CA GLN A 79 16.52 -8.23 10.15
C GLN A 79 16.34 -8.71 8.71
N MET A 80 15.10 -9.02 8.28
CA MET A 80 14.85 -9.44 6.91
C MET A 80 15.18 -8.34 5.89
N PRO A 81 15.71 -8.72 4.71
CA PRO A 81 15.92 -7.79 3.61
C PRO A 81 14.65 -7.03 3.25
N ARG A 82 14.84 -5.87 2.61
CA ARG A 82 13.73 -5.10 2.04
C ARG A 82 12.97 -5.95 1.04
N ASP A 83 11.66 -5.81 1.06
CA ASP A 83 10.80 -6.50 0.11
C ASP A 83 11.05 -5.98 -1.31
N THR A 84 10.96 -6.87 -2.29
CA THR A 84 10.98 -6.52 -3.71
C THR A 84 9.71 -7.01 -4.37
N LEU A 85 9.23 -6.28 -5.37
CA LEU A 85 8.15 -6.80 -6.22
C LEU A 85 8.76 -7.68 -7.31
N PRO A 86 8.25 -8.91 -7.52
CA PRO A 86 8.68 -9.75 -8.63
C PRO A 86 8.51 -9.02 -9.96
N ARG A 87 9.54 -9.03 -10.80
CA ARG A 87 9.46 -8.55 -12.19
C ARG A 87 8.77 -9.64 -13.00
N ARG A 88 7.76 -9.28 -13.80
CA ARG A 88 7.17 -10.16 -14.82
C ARG A 88 7.91 -9.97 -16.13
#